data_AF-A0A7G2CTA9-F1
#
_entry.id   AF-A0A7G2CTA9-F1
#
_cell.length_a   1.000
_cell.length_b   1.000
_cell.length_c   1.000
_cell.angle_alpha   90.00
_cell.angle_beta   90.00
_cell.angle_gamma   90.00
#
_symmetry.space_group_name_H-M   'P 1'
#
loop_
_entity.id
_entity.type
_entity.pdbx_description
1 polymer ?
#
loop_
_entity_poly.entity_id
_entity_poly.type
_entity_poly.pdbx_seq_one_letter_code
_entity_poly.pdbx_strand_id
1 'polypeptide(L)'
;MEIDDDGPAGTAGEHWKSRTAKDDLMSGYTYSLLFLTPMTLAFMEDTTFFFPDYSMAQRMPFGYKQGCGFVRDKCVNNGATIYYDAFATNSGLTRCTTEYSAIGMGEYRLSRCPDSVYDYFGNNRCTSSNRMDYCPLYDEKTKCATPVTEWTQRCFNKASGSGASCLSISCDFDRQVYTVGGVTCTPGGVVNSHECLDFAEACPYKIQPISNTPCSVEKCSVCVNGNCIRCQGSYILSFEADKICVPIPCDPNCNTCAKGSAPPATMI
;
A
#
# COMPACT_ATOMS: atom_id res chain seq x y z
N MET A 1 -14.19 4.62 4.82
CA MET A 1 -12.79 5.06 4.95
C MET A 1 -12.79 6.43 5.60
N GLU A 2 -11.88 6.69 6.54
CA GLU A 2 -11.76 8.01 7.16
C GLU A 2 -11.03 8.97 6.19
N ILE A 3 -11.56 10.18 6.05
CA ILE A 3 -10.93 11.28 5.31
C ILE A 3 -10.07 12.06 6.29
N ASP A 4 -8.91 12.52 5.85
CA ASP A 4 -8.01 13.31 6.68
C ASP A 4 -8.70 14.60 7.13
N ASP A 5 -8.68 14.86 8.42
CA ASP A 5 -9.20 16.05 9.08
C ASP A 5 -8.08 16.92 9.67
N ASP A 6 -6.82 16.51 9.48
CA ASP A 6 -5.63 17.25 9.88
C ASP A 6 -5.00 18.03 8.70
N GLY A 7 -4.24 19.06 9.06
CA GLY A 7 -3.42 19.82 8.12
C GLY A 7 -4.14 21.01 7.46
N PRO A 8 -3.46 21.70 6.53
CA PRO A 8 -4.01 22.87 5.85
C PRO A 8 -5.00 22.48 4.74
N ALA A 9 -5.56 23.51 4.09
CA ALA A 9 -6.26 23.34 2.82
C ALA A 9 -5.35 22.63 1.80
N GLY A 10 -5.87 21.61 1.12
CA GLY A 10 -5.09 20.70 0.28
C GLY A 10 -4.65 19.41 0.97
N THR A 11 -4.91 19.23 2.27
CA THR A 11 -4.75 17.94 2.97
C THR A 11 -6.08 17.51 3.56
N ALA A 12 -6.60 18.30 4.50
CA ALA A 12 -7.87 18.03 5.16
C ALA A 12 -9.02 18.01 4.14
N GLY A 13 -9.81 16.95 4.13
CA GLY A 13 -10.94 16.74 3.23
C GLY A 13 -10.58 16.11 1.88
N GLU A 14 -9.29 16.00 1.53
CA GLU A 14 -8.84 15.58 0.19
C GLU A 14 -8.09 14.24 0.17
N HIS A 15 -7.64 13.77 1.32
CA HIS A 15 -6.78 12.59 1.45
C HIS A 15 -7.38 11.54 2.40
N TRP A 16 -6.86 10.31 2.36
CA TRP A 16 -7.15 9.33 3.39
C TRP A 16 -6.48 9.73 4.70
N LYS A 17 -7.21 9.53 5.82
CA LYS A 17 -6.68 9.74 7.15
C LYS A 17 -5.42 8.91 7.36
N SER A 18 -4.26 9.56 7.52
CA SER A 18 -3.00 8.82 7.65
C SER A 18 -2.98 7.89 8.86
N ARG A 19 -3.70 8.18 9.96
CA ARG A 19 -3.87 7.27 11.11
C ARG A 19 -4.24 5.84 10.69
N THR A 20 -5.06 5.69 9.66
CA THR A 20 -5.58 4.40 9.19
C THR A 20 -5.03 3.98 7.83
N ALA A 21 -4.49 4.91 7.05
CA ALA A 21 -3.96 4.67 5.70
C ALA A 21 -2.61 5.35 5.43
N LYS A 22 -1.71 5.35 6.42
CA LYS A 22 -0.41 6.06 6.42
C LYS A 22 0.33 5.97 5.10
N ASP A 23 0.53 4.76 4.60
CA ASP A 23 1.39 4.49 3.44
C ASP A 23 0.58 4.35 2.14
N ASP A 24 -0.69 4.75 2.11
CA ASP A 24 -1.49 4.73 0.89
C ASP A 24 -1.04 5.86 -0.06
N LEU A 25 -1.12 5.62 -1.38
CA LEU A 25 -0.89 6.62 -2.42
C LEU A 25 -1.69 7.92 -2.20
N MET A 26 -2.90 7.83 -1.65
CA MET A 26 -3.78 8.96 -1.36
C MET A 26 -3.72 9.42 0.11
N SER A 27 -2.69 9.02 0.85
CA SER A 27 -2.41 9.55 2.20
C SER A 27 -2.04 11.04 2.13
N GLY A 28 -2.46 11.82 3.13
CA GLY A 28 -2.21 13.27 3.19
C GLY A 28 -0.75 13.65 3.38
N TYR A 29 0.10 12.67 3.68
CA TYR A 29 1.52 12.84 3.95
C TYR A 29 2.35 11.84 3.15
N THR A 30 3.46 12.32 2.59
CA THR A 30 4.38 11.48 1.81
C THR A 30 5.35 10.74 2.73
N TYR A 31 5.48 9.44 2.49
CA TYR A 31 6.47 8.56 3.12
C TYR A 31 7.42 8.01 2.05
N SER A 32 8.44 7.25 2.45
CA SER A 32 9.46 6.75 1.51
C SER A 32 8.91 5.72 0.51
N LEU A 33 7.83 5.04 0.87
CA LEU A 33 7.12 4.14 -0.02
C LEU A 33 5.62 4.33 0.15
N LEU A 34 4.91 4.50 -0.96
CA LEU A 34 3.46 4.61 -1.00
C LEU A 34 2.89 3.47 -1.83
N PHE A 35 1.70 3.00 -1.46
CA PHE A 35 1.06 1.83 -2.03
C PHE A 35 -0.23 2.23 -2.75
N LEU A 36 -0.38 1.79 -4.01
CA LEU A 36 -1.68 1.86 -4.70
C LEU A 36 -2.60 0.77 -4.16
N THR A 37 -3.31 1.06 -3.06
CA THR A 37 -4.09 0.05 -2.34
C THR A 37 -5.44 -0.23 -3.01
N PRO A 38 -6.11 -1.35 -2.64
CA PRO A 38 -7.50 -1.58 -3.02
C PRO A 38 -8.46 -0.47 -2.57
N MET A 39 -8.16 0.27 -1.51
CA MET A 39 -9.02 1.37 -1.03
C MET A 39 -9.02 2.53 -2.02
N THR A 40 -7.84 2.90 -2.52
CA THR A 40 -7.70 3.94 -3.55
C THR A 40 -8.31 3.50 -4.88
N LEU A 41 -8.13 2.24 -5.28
CA LEU A 41 -8.81 1.72 -6.48
C LEU A 41 -10.33 1.72 -6.32
N ALA A 42 -10.87 1.32 -5.18
CA ALA A 42 -12.31 1.36 -4.91
C ALA A 42 -12.88 2.77 -4.96
N PHE A 43 -12.17 3.76 -4.42
CA PHE A 43 -12.57 5.15 -4.57
C PHE A 43 -12.64 5.58 -6.04
N MET A 44 -11.63 5.23 -6.84
CA MET A 44 -11.61 5.53 -8.28
C MET A 44 -12.78 4.86 -9.02
N GLU A 45 -13.13 3.63 -8.65
CA GLU A 45 -14.32 2.93 -9.17
C GLU A 45 -15.62 3.64 -8.79
N ASP A 46 -15.78 4.04 -7.52
CA ASP A 46 -16.96 4.73 -7.00
C ASP A 46 -17.20 6.10 -7.69
N THR A 47 -16.14 6.74 -8.20
CA THR A 47 -16.30 7.97 -9.00
C THR A 47 -16.97 7.72 -10.35
N THR A 48 -17.08 6.46 -10.80
CA THR A 48 -17.56 6.02 -12.12
C THR A 48 -16.71 6.45 -13.32
N PHE A 49 -15.62 7.21 -13.11
CA PHE A 49 -14.71 7.62 -14.19
C PHE A 49 -13.71 6.54 -14.58
N PHE A 50 -13.47 5.57 -13.69
CA PHE A 50 -12.44 4.56 -13.87
C PHE A 50 -13.01 3.14 -13.69
N PHE A 51 -12.43 2.20 -14.43
CA PHE A 51 -12.62 0.76 -14.23
C PHE A 51 -11.27 0.17 -13.82
N PRO A 52 -10.95 0.17 -12.51
CA PRO A 52 -9.62 -0.19 -12.03
C PRO A 52 -9.37 -1.70 -12.13
N ASP A 53 -8.13 -2.05 -12.46
CA ASP A 53 -7.65 -3.42 -12.37
C ASP A 53 -7.13 -3.71 -10.96
N TYR A 54 -7.95 -4.35 -10.14
CA TYR A 54 -7.59 -4.73 -8.77
C TYR A 54 -6.45 -5.75 -8.68
N SER A 55 -6.08 -6.42 -9.78
CA SER A 55 -4.90 -7.30 -9.79
C SER A 55 -3.58 -6.51 -9.65
N MET A 56 -3.63 -5.20 -9.95
CA MET A 56 -2.51 -4.27 -9.78
C MET A 56 -2.46 -3.66 -8.37
N ALA A 57 -3.42 -3.98 -7.50
CA ALA A 57 -3.47 -3.44 -6.16
C ALA A 57 -2.29 -3.93 -5.32
N GLN A 58 -1.68 -3.01 -4.59
CA GLN A 58 -0.55 -3.29 -3.72
C GLN A 58 -1.03 -3.45 -2.28
N ARG A 59 -0.34 -4.33 -1.54
CA ARG A 59 -0.60 -4.54 -0.12
C ARG A 59 0.22 -3.53 0.69
N MET A 60 -0.46 -2.54 1.25
CA MET A 60 0.10 -1.68 2.29
C MET A 60 0.26 -2.50 3.58
N PRO A 61 1.47 -2.63 4.17
CA PRO A 61 1.66 -3.37 5.42
C PRO A 61 0.97 -2.71 6.62
N PHE A 62 0.96 -1.38 6.66
CA PHE A 62 0.32 -0.61 7.72
C PHE A 62 -1.17 -0.95 7.85
N GLY A 63 -1.58 -1.43 9.02
CA GLY A 63 -2.97 -1.81 9.29
C GLY A 63 -3.44 -3.13 8.64
N TYR A 64 -2.59 -3.81 7.84
CA TYR A 64 -2.99 -5.05 7.17
C TYR A 64 -3.32 -6.15 8.18
N LYS A 65 -4.54 -6.69 8.09
CA LYS A 65 -5.08 -7.74 8.98
C LYS A 65 -5.07 -7.40 10.49
N GLN A 66 -5.01 -6.12 10.86
CA GLN A 66 -5.02 -5.71 12.27
C GLN A 66 -6.43 -5.67 12.90
N GLY A 67 -7.48 -5.86 12.08
CA GLY A 67 -8.86 -5.96 12.53
C GLY A 67 -9.51 -4.61 12.87
N CYS A 68 -10.75 -4.65 13.35
CA CYS A 68 -11.55 -3.44 13.58
C CYS A 68 -10.97 -2.53 14.66
N GLY A 69 -10.27 -3.09 15.66
CA GLY A 69 -9.67 -2.33 16.75
C GLY A 69 -8.62 -1.33 16.26
N PHE A 70 -7.90 -1.65 15.18
CA PHE A 70 -6.89 -0.74 14.59
C PHE A 70 -7.52 0.58 14.13
N VAL A 71 -8.74 0.51 13.61
CA VAL A 71 -9.50 1.66 13.11
C VAL A 71 -10.33 2.32 14.20
N ARG A 72 -10.88 1.56 15.16
CA ARG A 72 -11.84 2.10 16.13
C ARG A 72 -11.25 2.49 17.47
N ASP A 73 -10.16 1.85 17.87
CA ASP A 73 -9.55 2.06 19.19
C ASP A 73 -8.37 3.03 19.11
N LYS A 74 -7.90 3.47 20.29
CA LYS A 74 -6.66 4.25 20.39
C LYS A 74 -5.48 3.43 19.86
N CYS A 75 -4.58 4.08 19.12
CA CYS A 75 -3.35 3.45 18.63
C CYS A 75 -2.44 2.94 19.76
N VAL A 76 -2.43 3.64 20.89
CA VAL A 76 -1.76 3.27 22.13
C VAL A 76 -2.72 3.54 23.29
N ASN A 77 -2.83 2.59 24.21
CA ASN A 77 -3.68 2.67 25.39
C ASN A 77 -2.83 2.51 26.66
N ASN A 78 -2.76 3.56 27.47
CA ASN A 78 -1.95 3.61 28.69
C ASN A 78 -0.49 3.18 28.47
N GLY A 79 0.10 3.63 27.37
CA GLY A 79 1.48 3.32 26.99
C GLY A 79 1.71 1.91 26.45
N ALA A 80 0.66 1.12 26.23
CA ALA A 80 0.74 -0.20 25.61
C ALA A 80 -0.03 -0.25 24.28
N THR A 81 0.45 -1.06 23.34
CA THR A 81 -0.23 -1.34 22.09
C THR A 81 0.06 -2.77 21.64
N ILE A 82 -0.90 -3.38 20.96
CA ILE A 82 -0.71 -4.66 20.27
C ILE A 82 -0.18 -4.47 18.85
N TYR A 83 -0.21 -3.24 18.34
CA TYR A 83 0.27 -2.87 16.99
C TYR A 83 1.71 -2.37 17.06
N TYR A 84 2.60 -3.13 17.69
CA TYR A 84 3.96 -2.70 18.04
C TYR A 84 4.86 -2.45 16.80
N ASP A 85 4.51 -3.00 15.64
CA ASP A 85 5.21 -2.69 14.38
C ASP A 85 4.75 -1.36 13.76
N ALA A 86 3.57 -0.86 14.16
CA ALA A 86 3.00 0.40 13.67
C ALA A 86 3.28 1.57 14.61
N PHE A 87 3.08 1.38 15.91
CA PHE A 87 3.10 2.47 16.89
C PHE A 87 4.19 2.28 17.95
N ALA A 88 5.04 3.31 18.10
CA ALA A 88 6.17 3.28 19.01
C ALA A 88 5.75 3.66 20.44
N THR A 89 5.89 2.75 21.40
CA THR A 89 5.66 3.03 22.83
C THR A 89 6.89 3.62 23.52
N ASN A 90 8.08 3.32 23.00
CA ASN A 90 9.35 3.76 23.54
C ASN A 90 10.02 4.78 22.59
N SER A 91 10.19 6.01 23.07
CA SER A 91 10.95 7.04 22.35
C SER A 91 12.38 6.58 22.11
N GLY A 92 12.93 6.83 20.93
CA GLY A 92 14.31 6.47 20.59
C GLY A 92 14.53 4.99 20.26
N LEU A 93 13.54 4.11 20.47
CA LEU A 93 13.66 2.71 20.10
C LEU A 93 13.79 2.58 18.58
N THR A 94 14.81 1.86 18.14
CA THR A 94 15.04 1.59 16.71
C THR A 94 14.25 0.37 16.26
N ARG A 95 13.41 0.54 15.25
CA ARG A 95 12.73 -0.50 14.47
C ARG A 95 12.61 -0.02 13.02
N CYS A 96 12.16 -0.86 12.11
CA CYS A 96 11.84 -0.43 10.76
C CYS A 96 10.66 0.54 10.73
N THR A 97 10.63 1.40 9.72
CA THR A 97 9.41 2.11 9.32
C THR A 97 8.36 1.09 8.85
N THR A 98 7.08 1.47 8.85
CA THR A 98 5.95 0.56 8.59
C THR A 98 5.92 0.01 7.18
N GLU A 99 6.52 0.76 6.25
CA GLU A 99 6.74 0.38 4.88
C GLU A 99 8.06 -0.37 4.65
N TYR A 100 8.84 -0.64 5.70
CA TYR A 100 10.13 -1.36 5.69
C TYR A 100 11.18 -0.83 4.70
N SER A 101 11.08 0.43 4.27
CA SER A 101 12.08 1.07 3.39
C SER A 101 13.23 1.71 4.16
N ALA A 102 13.11 1.85 5.47
CA ALA A 102 14.12 2.51 6.29
C ALA A 102 14.19 1.97 7.71
N ILE A 103 15.35 2.16 8.33
CA ILE A 103 15.51 2.10 9.78
C ILE A 103 14.88 3.37 10.35
N GLY A 104 13.88 3.19 11.20
CA GLY A 104 13.18 4.24 11.92
C GLY A 104 13.56 4.31 13.39
N MET A 105 13.05 5.35 14.04
CA MET A 105 13.24 5.60 15.46
C MET A 105 11.92 6.08 16.06
N GLY A 106 11.53 5.50 17.21
CA GLY A 106 10.32 5.89 17.92
C GLY A 106 10.31 7.39 18.23
N GLU A 107 9.27 8.08 17.79
CA GLU A 107 9.13 9.53 17.96
C GLU A 107 9.14 9.93 19.44
N TYR A 108 9.78 11.07 19.73
CA TYR A 108 9.81 11.61 21.08
C TYR A 108 8.50 12.34 21.41
N ARG A 109 7.98 12.08 22.62
CA ARG A 109 6.76 12.71 23.14
C ARG A 109 7.09 13.90 24.04
N LEU A 110 7.53 14.99 23.43
CA LEU A 110 8.00 16.18 24.17
C LEU A 110 6.91 17.25 24.35
N SER A 111 5.88 17.23 23.51
CA SER A 111 4.82 18.24 23.51
C SER A 111 3.73 17.92 24.53
N ARG A 112 3.07 18.96 25.05
CA ARG A 112 1.79 18.77 25.77
C ARG A 112 0.72 18.37 24.75
N CYS A 113 -0.15 17.44 25.13
CA CYS A 113 -1.26 17.06 24.27
C CYS A 113 -2.28 18.22 24.19
N PRO A 114 -2.84 18.50 23.00
CA PRO A 114 -3.84 19.56 22.85
C PRO A 114 -5.18 19.19 23.48
N ASP A 115 -5.49 17.89 23.53
CA ASP A 115 -6.69 17.33 24.16
C ASP A 115 -6.35 15.99 24.82
N SER A 116 -7.11 15.66 25.88
CA SER A 116 -7.04 14.39 26.61
C SER A 116 -7.29 13.14 25.76
N VAL A 117 -8.01 13.25 24.63
CA VAL A 117 -8.24 12.13 23.70
C VAL A 117 -6.93 11.58 23.13
N TYR A 118 -5.94 12.47 22.94
CA TYR A 118 -4.61 12.15 22.43
C TYR A 118 -3.61 11.75 23.52
N ASP A 119 -3.96 11.83 24.81
CA ASP A 119 -3.08 11.40 25.90
C ASP A 119 -3.02 9.87 25.99
N TYR A 120 -2.24 9.27 25.08
CA TYR A 120 -2.11 7.83 24.95
C TYR A 120 -1.31 7.16 26.08
N PHE A 121 -0.59 7.95 26.88
CA PHE A 121 0.34 7.47 27.90
C PHE A 121 -0.04 7.90 29.32
N GLY A 122 -1.09 8.71 29.49
CA GLY A 122 -1.60 9.18 30.78
C GLY A 122 -0.68 10.19 31.47
N ASN A 123 0.25 10.80 30.73
CA ASN A 123 1.21 11.77 31.25
C ASN A 123 1.09 13.14 30.58
N ASN A 124 0.02 13.36 29.81
CA ASN A 124 -0.25 14.55 29.02
C ASN A 124 0.93 14.94 28.11
N ARG A 125 1.62 13.94 27.55
CA ARG A 125 2.72 14.12 26.59
C ARG A 125 2.48 13.34 25.30
N CYS A 126 2.47 14.09 24.21
CA CYS A 126 2.20 13.62 22.86
C CYS A 126 3.41 13.86 21.94
N THR A 127 3.41 13.23 20.76
CA THR A 127 4.29 13.66 19.67
C THR A 127 3.97 15.10 19.28
N SER A 128 4.87 15.76 18.55
CA SER A 128 4.63 17.14 18.10
C SER A 128 3.76 17.23 16.84
N SER A 129 3.45 16.10 16.19
CA SER A 129 2.74 16.05 14.91
C SER A 129 1.35 15.48 15.09
N ASN A 130 0.34 16.18 14.57
CA ASN A 130 -1.04 15.70 14.53
C ASN A 130 -1.33 14.74 13.38
N ARG A 131 -0.40 14.56 12.40
CA ARG A 131 -0.62 13.78 11.17
C ARG A 131 -1.19 12.36 11.36
N MET A 132 -0.96 11.77 12.53
CA MET A 132 -1.46 10.44 12.90
C MET A 132 -2.40 10.50 14.11
N ASP A 133 -3.16 11.58 14.31
CA ASP A 133 -3.82 11.87 15.59
C ASP A 133 -2.84 11.85 16.76
N TYR A 134 -1.61 12.34 16.58
CA TYR A 134 -0.54 12.25 17.58
C TYR A 134 -0.08 10.83 17.97
N CYS A 135 -0.52 9.80 17.26
CA CYS A 135 -0.02 8.44 17.45
C CYS A 135 1.47 8.38 17.12
N PRO A 136 2.31 7.85 18.03
CA PRO A 136 3.75 7.81 17.84
C PRO A 136 4.15 6.77 16.80
N LEU A 137 4.96 7.17 15.82
CA LEU A 137 5.51 6.30 14.78
C LEU A 137 6.98 5.99 15.01
N TYR A 138 7.50 5.05 14.21
CA TYR A 138 8.92 4.95 13.91
C TYR A 138 9.26 5.91 12.77
N ASP A 139 9.76 7.10 13.11
CA ASP A 139 10.14 8.13 12.14
C ASP A 139 11.45 7.76 11.45
N GLU A 140 11.51 7.99 10.15
CA GLU A 140 12.66 7.60 9.33
C GLU A 140 13.96 8.23 9.83
N LYS A 141 15.02 7.41 9.92
CA LYS A 141 16.39 7.87 10.23
C LYS A 141 17.42 7.44 9.20
N THR A 142 17.29 6.25 8.63
CA THR A 142 18.24 5.75 7.64
C THR A 142 17.53 4.93 6.59
N LYS A 143 17.41 5.47 5.38
CA LYS A 143 16.85 4.76 4.22
C LYS A 143 17.70 3.56 3.85
N CYS A 144 17.06 2.44 3.55
CA CYS A 144 17.72 1.31 2.92
C CYS A 144 17.89 1.57 1.42
N ALA A 145 18.96 1.05 0.82
CA ALA A 145 19.25 1.31 -0.58
C ALA A 145 18.27 0.56 -1.50
N THR A 146 17.58 1.29 -2.38
CA THR A 146 16.70 0.72 -3.40
C THR A 146 16.95 1.45 -4.73
N PRO A 147 17.71 0.87 -5.68
CA PRO A 147 17.82 1.38 -7.03
C PRO A 147 16.45 1.54 -7.68
N VAL A 148 16.35 2.46 -8.65
CA VAL A 148 15.11 2.71 -9.40
C VAL A 148 14.65 1.53 -10.27
N THR A 149 15.42 0.45 -10.34
CA THR A 149 15.15 -0.72 -11.18
C THR A 149 14.77 -1.97 -10.41
N GLU A 150 15.16 -2.09 -9.14
CA GLU A 150 14.94 -3.31 -8.36
C GLU A 150 15.02 -3.08 -6.85
N TRP A 151 14.39 -3.97 -6.09
CA TRP A 151 14.51 -4.00 -4.64
C TRP A 151 15.80 -4.72 -4.24
N THR A 152 16.84 -3.96 -3.90
CA THR A 152 18.12 -4.56 -3.46
C THR A 152 18.29 -4.61 -1.96
N GLN A 153 17.67 -3.72 -1.18
CA GLN A 153 17.67 -3.79 0.29
C GLN A 153 16.31 -3.45 0.88
N ARG A 154 16.03 -4.03 2.04
CA ARG A 154 14.89 -3.67 2.90
C ARG A 154 15.29 -3.66 4.36
N CYS A 155 14.51 -2.95 5.16
CA CYS A 155 14.71 -2.92 6.60
C CYS A 155 14.11 -4.19 7.22
N PHE A 156 14.86 -4.83 8.11
CA PHE A 156 14.39 -5.94 8.92
C PHE A 156 14.53 -5.62 10.41
N ASN A 157 13.51 -5.93 11.20
CA ASN A 157 13.55 -5.83 12.65
C ASN A 157 14.39 -6.97 13.24
N LYS A 158 15.15 -6.69 14.30
CA LYS A 158 15.84 -7.75 15.04
C LYS A 158 14.85 -8.58 15.83
N ALA A 159 15.02 -9.90 15.82
CA ALA A 159 14.20 -10.84 16.58
C ALA A 159 14.30 -10.66 18.11
N SER A 160 15.31 -9.91 18.59
CA SER A 160 15.41 -9.48 19.99
C SER A 160 14.40 -8.40 20.38
N GLY A 161 13.59 -7.88 19.43
CA GLY A 161 12.58 -6.85 19.65
C GLY A 161 13.11 -5.42 19.72
N SER A 162 14.42 -5.23 19.59
CA SER A 162 15.08 -3.91 19.59
C SER A 162 16.20 -3.86 18.56
N GLY A 163 16.16 -2.83 17.72
CA GLY A 163 17.08 -2.62 16.61
C GLY A 163 16.51 -3.09 15.28
N ALA A 164 17.06 -2.54 14.22
CA ALA A 164 16.76 -2.92 12.85
C ALA A 164 18.00 -2.74 11.98
N SER A 165 18.00 -3.37 10.81
CA SER A 165 19.11 -3.26 9.85
C SER A 165 18.60 -3.38 8.42
N CYS A 166 19.26 -2.66 7.50
CA CYS A 166 19.04 -2.84 6.08
C CYS A 166 19.78 -4.10 5.63
N LEU A 167 19.03 -5.09 5.14
CA LEU A 167 19.59 -6.33 4.60
C LEU A 167 19.36 -6.38 3.10
N SER A 168 20.34 -6.90 2.38
CA SER A 168 20.20 -7.11 0.94
C SER A 168 19.25 -8.25 0.64
N ILE A 169 18.32 -8.02 -0.29
CA ILE A 169 17.31 -8.99 -0.69
C ILE A 169 17.39 -9.30 -2.18
N SER A 170 16.84 -10.45 -2.57
CA SER A 170 16.59 -10.80 -3.97
C SER A 170 15.19 -11.37 -4.10
N CYS A 171 14.38 -10.78 -4.97
CA CYS A 171 12.96 -11.11 -5.17
C CYS A 171 12.77 -12.00 -6.41
N ASP A 172 12.08 -13.12 -6.25
CA ASP A 172 11.51 -13.93 -7.34
C ASP A 172 9.99 -13.72 -7.33
N PHE A 173 9.52 -12.80 -8.18
CA PHE A 173 8.11 -12.43 -8.26
C PHE A 173 7.22 -13.53 -8.84
N ASP A 174 7.77 -14.38 -9.71
CA ASP A 174 7.02 -15.45 -10.36
C ASP A 174 6.70 -16.58 -9.35
N ARG A 175 7.64 -16.86 -8.44
CA ARG A 175 7.46 -17.84 -7.37
C ARG A 175 6.97 -17.24 -6.05
N GLN A 176 6.89 -15.91 -5.94
CA GLN A 176 6.57 -15.18 -4.71
C GLN A 176 7.47 -15.57 -3.53
N VAL A 177 8.77 -15.70 -3.79
CA VAL A 177 9.79 -15.98 -2.77
C VAL A 177 10.89 -14.93 -2.81
N TYR A 178 11.54 -14.69 -1.67
CA TYR A 178 12.69 -13.82 -1.61
C TYR A 178 13.79 -14.41 -0.73
N THR A 179 15.02 -13.98 -0.98
CA THR A 179 16.18 -14.41 -0.20
C THR A 179 16.89 -13.24 0.44
N VAL A 180 17.56 -13.49 1.57
CA VAL A 180 18.47 -12.57 2.25
C VAL A 180 19.84 -13.25 2.30
N GLY A 181 20.81 -12.71 1.57
CA GLY A 181 22.14 -13.35 1.45
C GLY A 181 22.08 -14.79 0.91
N GLY A 182 21.14 -15.09 0.02
CA GLY A 182 20.91 -16.42 -0.55
C GLY A 182 20.07 -17.37 0.31
N VAL A 183 19.75 -16.99 1.55
CA VAL A 183 18.85 -17.78 2.42
C VAL A 183 17.40 -17.38 2.15
N THR A 184 16.55 -18.35 1.85
CA THR A 184 15.11 -18.09 1.64
C THR A 184 14.44 -17.76 2.97
N CYS A 185 13.75 -16.62 3.02
CA CYS A 185 12.97 -16.22 4.18
C CYS A 185 11.53 -16.73 4.07
N THR A 186 10.92 -17.05 5.22
CA THR A 186 9.50 -17.41 5.31
C THR A 186 8.85 -16.67 6.48
N PRO A 187 7.55 -16.33 6.42
CA PRO A 187 6.86 -15.64 7.51
C PRO A 187 7.00 -16.38 8.85
N GLY A 188 7.36 -15.64 9.91
CA GLY A 188 7.66 -16.21 11.24
C GLY A 188 9.06 -16.83 11.37
N GLY A 189 9.84 -16.88 10.30
CA GLY A 189 11.24 -17.29 10.31
C GLY A 189 12.19 -16.17 10.77
N VAL A 190 13.45 -16.53 10.98
CA VAL A 190 14.53 -15.60 11.35
C VAL A 190 15.73 -15.81 10.44
N VAL A 191 16.32 -14.73 9.92
CA VAL A 191 17.56 -14.72 9.14
C VAL A 191 18.56 -13.71 9.71
N ASN A 192 19.80 -14.12 9.94
CA ASN A 192 20.85 -13.25 10.50
C ASN A 192 20.41 -12.52 11.79
N SER A 193 19.64 -13.16 12.66
CA SER A 193 19.02 -12.57 13.88
C SER A 193 17.89 -11.55 13.64
N HIS A 194 17.33 -11.50 12.43
CA HIS A 194 16.24 -10.61 12.04
C HIS A 194 14.99 -11.39 11.65
N GLU A 195 13.82 -10.87 11.98
CA GLU A 195 12.53 -11.47 11.63
C GLU A 195 12.33 -11.41 10.11
N CYS A 196 11.99 -12.54 9.49
CA CYS A 196 11.63 -12.56 8.09
C CYS A 196 10.27 -11.86 7.87
N LEU A 197 10.21 -11.04 6.83
CA LEU A 197 9.01 -10.35 6.37
C LEU A 197 8.12 -11.29 5.55
N ASP A 198 6.87 -10.90 5.33
CA ASP A 198 6.05 -11.43 4.24
C ASP A 198 6.71 -11.05 2.89
N PHE A 199 6.51 -11.88 1.86
CA PHE A 199 6.95 -11.56 0.50
C PHE A 199 6.42 -10.20 0.03
N ALA A 200 5.15 -9.88 0.30
CA ALA A 200 4.56 -8.60 -0.09
C ALA A 200 5.15 -7.41 0.69
N GLU A 201 5.74 -7.66 1.86
CA GLU A 201 6.46 -6.64 2.61
C GLU A 201 7.86 -6.47 2.03
N ALA A 202 8.63 -7.55 1.81
CA ALA A 202 9.98 -7.49 1.27
C ALA A 202 10.04 -7.05 -0.22
N CYS A 203 9.07 -7.48 -1.02
CA CYS A 203 8.98 -7.34 -2.47
C CYS A 203 7.59 -6.79 -2.88
N PRO A 204 7.27 -5.53 -2.55
CA PRO A 204 5.90 -5.00 -2.55
C PRO A 204 5.30 -4.82 -3.94
N TYR A 205 6.15 -4.58 -4.94
CA TYR A 205 5.76 -4.57 -6.34
C TYR A 205 6.99 -4.77 -7.22
N LYS A 206 6.78 -5.36 -8.41
CA LYS A 206 7.84 -5.45 -9.40
C LYS A 206 8.07 -4.06 -9.99
N ILE A 207 9.27 -3.53 -9.82
CA ILE A 207 9.65 -2.30 -10.51
C ILE A 207 9.83 -2.67 -11.98
N GLN A 208 8.85 -2.31 -12.81
CA GLN A 208 8.93 -2.55 -14.24
C GLN A 208 9.39 -1.27 -14.95
N PRO A 209 10.44 -1.34 -15.78
CA PRO A 209 10.68 -0.27 -16.72
C PRO A 209 9.46 -0.20 -17.64
N ILE A 210 8.87 0.99 -17.79
CA ILE A 210 7.79 1.22 -18.74
C ILE A 210 8.38 0.96 -20.13
N SER A 211 8.09 -0.22 -20.68
CA SER A 211 8.39 -0.50 -22.07
C SER A 211 7.25 0.06 -22.91
N ASN A 212 7.51 1.16 -23.62
CA ASN A 212 6.60 1.72 -24.63
C ASN A 212 6.48 0.81 -25.87
N THR A 213 6.70 -0.51 -25.75
CA THR A 213 6.59 -1.43 -26.88
C THR A 213 5.11 -1.49 -27.29
N PRO A 214 4.75 -1.08 -28.51
CA PRO A 214 3.38 -1.16 -29.00
C PRO A 214 2.96 -2.63 -29.06
N CYS A 215 1.75 -2.92 -28.60
CA CYS A 215 1.16 -4.25 -28.73
C CYS A 215 0.96 -4.57 -30.22
N SER A 216 1.24 -5.81 -30.63
CA SER A 216 0.91 -6.29 -31.99
C SER A 216 -0.60 -6.50 -32.20
N VAL A 217 -1.42 -6.23 -31.17
CA VAL A 217 -2.88 -6.36 -31.19
C VAL A 217 -3.48 -5.16 -31.93
N GLU A 218 -4.14 -5.43 -33.05
CA GLU A 218 -4.83 -4.43 -33.87
C GLU A 218 -5.93 -3.74 -33.04
N LYS A 219 -6.03 -2.42 -33.13
CA LYS A 219 -6.95 -1.58 -32.33
C LYS A 219 -6.70 -1.65 -30.82
N CYS A 220 -5.47 -1.81 -30.35
CA CYS A 220 -5.17 -1.60 -28.94
C CYS A 220 -5.00 -0.10 -28.61
N SER A 221 -5.79 0.44 -27.69
CA SER A 221 -5.70 1.83 -27.22
C SER A 221 -4.76 2.01 -26.02
N VAL A 222 -4.64 0.98 -25.17
CA VAL A 222 -3.70 0.98 -24.04
C VAL A 222 -3.00 -0.36 -23.99
N CYS A 223 -1.69 -0.31 -24.15
CA CYS A 223 -0.80 -1.46 -24.14
C CYS A 223 0.12 -1.38 -22.93
N VAL A 224 0.23 -2.47 -22.17
CA VAL A 224 1.15 -2.58 -21.05
C VAL A 224 1.89 -3.91 -21.18
N ASN A 225 3.20 -3.86 -21.41
CA ASN A 225 4.08 -5.02 -21.56
C ASN A 225 3.62 -6.05 -22.61
N GLY A 226 3.10 -5.58 -23.75
CA GLY A 226 2.61 -6.45 -24.82
C GLY A 226 1.22 -7.04 -24.60
N ASN A 227 0.59 -6.80 -23.45
CA ASN A 227 -0.81 -7.15 -23.21
C ASN A 227 -1.71 -5.96 -23.55
N CYS A 228 -2.74 -6.20 -24.36
CA CYS A 228 -3.74 -5.18 -24.65
C CYS A 228 -4.75 -5.09 -23.52
N ILE A 229 -4.69 -4.01 -22.73
CA ILE A 229 -5.58 -3.80 -21.59
C ILE A 229 -6.82 -2.96 -21.95
N ARG A 230 -6.79 -2.25 -23.09
CA ARG A 230 -7.96 -1.51 -23.59
C ARG A 230 -7.94 -1.40 -25.11
N CYS A 231 -8.98 -1.84 -25.79
CA CYS A 231 -9.11 -1.66 -27.24
C CYS A 231 -9.58 -0.23 -27.61
N GLN A 232 -9.27 0.21 -28.83
CA GLN A 232 -9.81 1.41 -29.46
C GLN A 232 -11.26 1.15 -29.81
N GLY A 233 -12.14 1.81 -29.07
CA GLY A 233 -13.59 1.75 -29.23
C GLY A 233 -14.20 2.60 -28.13
N SER A 234 -14.85 3.69 -28.51
CA SER A 234 -15.51 4.58 -27.56
C SER A 234 -16.70 3.84 -26.96
N TYR A 235 -16.78 3.76 -25.63
CA TYR A 235 -18.10 3.77 -25.02
C TYR A 235 -18.72 5.12 -25.41
N ILE A 236 -19.73 5.12 -26.29
CA ILE A 236 -20.53 6.31 -26.52
C ILE A 236 -21.55 6.35 -25.37
N LEU A 237 -21.33 7.23 -24.41
CA LEU A 237 -22.37 7.59 -23.44
C LEU A 237 -23.51 8.28 -24.20
N SER A 238 -24.56 7.52 -24.49
CA SER A 238 -25.83 8.04 -24.97
C SER A 238 -26.61 8.55 -23.76
N PHE A 239 -26.75 9.87 -23.62
CA PHE A 239 -27.65 10.49 -22.62
C PHE A 239 -29.14 10.37 -23.00
N GLU A 240 -29.50 9.56 -24.00
CA GLU A 240 -30.89 9.29 -24.39
C GLU A 240 -31.39 7.99 -23.74
N ALA A 241 -32.56 8.08 -23.11
CA ALA A 241 -33.11 7.12 -22.15
C ALA A 241 -33.47 5.72 -22.69
N ASP A 242 -33.24 5.38 -23.96
CA ASP A 242 -33.75 4.14 -24.57
C ASP A 242 -32.78 3.45 -25.57
N LYS A 243 -31.45 3.51 -25.36
CA LYS A 243 -30.49 2.76 -26.19
C LYS A 243 -29.67 1.77 -25.36
N ILE A 244 -29.92 0.49 -25.59
CA ILE A 244 -29.21 -0.66 -25.01
C ILE A 244 -27.74 -0.64 -25.48
N CYS A 245 -26.80 -0.88 -24.56
CA CYS A 245 -25.39 -1.12 -24.88
C CYS A 245 -25.26 -2.34 -25.79
N VAL A 246 -24.77 -2.16 -27.03
CA VAL A 246 -24.48 -3.29 -27.93
C VAL A 246 -22.99 -3.66 -27.79
N PRO A 247 -22.64 -4.87 -27.33
CA PRO A 247 -21.27 -5.33 -27.31
C PRO A 247 -20.70 -5.43 -28.73
N ILE A 248 -19.48 -4.92 -28.95
CA ILE A 248 -18.69 -5.26 -30.13
C ILE A 248 -18.29 -6.75 -30.01
N PRO A 249 -18.30 -7.56 -31.09
CA PRO A 249 -17.82 -8.93 -31.04
C PRO A 249 -16.43 -9.02 -30.40
N CYS A 250 -16.33 -9.85 -29.36
CA CYS A 250 -15.11 -10.04 -28.58
C CYS A 250 -14.02 -10.73 -29.39
N ASP A 251 -12.85 -10.10 -29.45
CA ASP A 251 -11.63 -10.77 -29.89
C ASP A 251 -11.23 -11.83 -28.84
N PRO A 252 -10.87 -13.07 -29.24
CA PRO A 252 -10.46 -14.13 -28.32
C PRO A 252 -9.23 -13.80 -27.46
N ASN A 253 -8.52 -12.69 -27.73
CA ASN A 253 -7.38 -12.23 -26.94
C ASN A 253 -7.72 -11.10 -25.93
N CYS A 254 -9.01 -10.83 -25.66
CA CYS A 254 -9.47 -9.75 -24.78
C CYS A 254 -10.02 -10.28 -23.44
N ASN A 255 -9.43 -9.87 -22.30
CA ASN A 255 -9.79 -10.38 -20.97
C ASN A 255 -10.99 -9.68 -20.31
N THR A 256 -11.45 -8.52 -20.79
CA THR A 256 -12.61 -7.81 -20.22
C THR A 256 -13.63 -7.45 -21.29
N CYS A 257 -14.37 -8.47 -21.75
CA CYS A 257 -15.67 -8.27 -22.37
C CYS A 257 -16.74 -8.43 -21.29
N ALA A 258 -17.48 -7.37 -20.97
CA ALA A 258 -18.57 -7.44 -20.01
C ALA A 258 -19.66 -8.42 -20.48
N LYS A 259 -20.17 -9.22 -19.54
CA LYS A 259 -21.15 -10.31 -19.67
C LYS A 259 -22.27 -10.04 -20.69
N GLY A 260 -22.35 -10.91 -21.69
CA GLY A 260 -23.57 -11.27 -22.41
C GLY A 260 -23.46 -12.73 -22.83
N SER A 261 -24.31 -13.59 -22.27
CA SER A 261 -24.34 -15.03 -22.47
C SER A 261 -24.24 -15.40 -23.95
N ALA A 262 -23.27 -16.21 -24.35
CA ALA A 262 -23.29 -16.86 -25.66
C ALA A 262 -24.41 -17.91 -25.67
N PRO A 263 -25.35 -17.91 -26.64
CA PRO A 263 -26.19 -19.08 -26.85
C PRO A 263 -25.31 -20.23 -27.37
N PRO A 264 -25.66 -21.49 -27.10
CA PRO A 264 -24.83 -22.62 -27.51
C PRO A 264 -24.76 -22.70 -29.03
N ALA A 265 -23.56 -23.00 -29.52
CA ALA A 265 -23.27 -23.23 -30.92
C ALA A 265 -24.27 -24.24 -31.50
N THR A 266 -25.08 -23.82 -32.46
CA THR A 266 -25.84 -24.76 -33.29
C THR A 266 -25.01 -25.00 -34.54
N MET A 267 -24.45 -26.20 -34.65
CA MET A 267 -23.90 -26.73 -35.90
C MET A 267 -25.03 -26.81 -36.94
N ILE A 268 -24.85 -26.16 -38.10
CA ILE A 268 -24.99 -26.75 -39.45
C ILE A 268 -24.03 -25.99 -40.38
#